data_AF-A0A6P1P1G4-F1
#
_entry.id   AF-A0A6P1P1G4-F1
#
_cell.length_a   1.000
_cell.length_b   1.000
_cell.length_c   1.000
_cell.angle_alpha   90.00
_cell.angle_beta   90.00
_cell.angle_gamma   90.00
#
_symmetry.space_group_name_H-M   'P 1'
#
loop_
_entity.id
_entity.type
_entity.pdbx_description
1 polymer ?
#
loop_
_entity_poly.entity_id
_entity_poly.type
_entity_poly.pdbx_seq_one_letter_code
_entity_poly.pdbx_strand_id
1 'polypeptide(L)'
;MKLFLSIMAAVCICFWACSSQDPAPTDKATEDPITTFFPNEVRPAVSSPCFAGAYYRKVMSSKDVWLGITGKVVLPSITFDPERKNPAKPQQYLDNPSVYMGGNMGGQETDIGLTWEVIRDANGNVTQDRRAFRPFLRRTSHPSGQVALYENAPAEAGYYWYPGEEVTMSVQIIGAGKLKLTIEGAGKKYEKEFAAAGYNQGSLGDFKRVNAIDQVANEGKPAQATKTKVENAIWKSTSLYRLWESKIVEVPMHSKRFTDMRCPNVSYFKIIASEDERKVGGEAININGAGY
;
A
#
# COMPACT_ATOMS: atom_id res chain seq x y z
N MET A 1 -93.80 -38.87 -40.62
CA MET A 1 -93.42 -40.30 -40.67
C MET A 1 -91.98 -40.42 -40.20
N LYS A 2 -91.76 -41.13 -39.07
CA LYS A 2 -90.47 -41.50 -38.40
C LYS A 2 -89.64 -40.31 -37.83
N LEU A 3 -89.46 -40.07 -36.52
CA LEU A 3 -89.16 -40.86 -35.30
C LEU A 3 -87.64 -41.04 -35.04
N PHE A 4 -87.21 -40.60 -33.83
CA PHE A 4 -85.95 -40.86 -33.09
C PHE A 4 -84.64 -40.23 -33.63
N LEU A 5 -83.64 -39.82 -32.84
CA LEU A 5 -83.18 -40.20 -31.49
C LEU A 5 -82.23 -39.10 -30.93
N SER A 6 -82.24 -38.87 -29.61
CA SER A 6 -81.21 -38.11 -28.87
C SER A 6 -79.84 -38.81 -28.90
N ILE A 7 -78.73 -38.06 -28.99
CA ILE A 7 -77.47 -38.40 -28.31
C ILE A 7 -76.79 -37.11 -27.82
N MET A 8 -76.54 -37.11 -26.52
CA MET A 8 -75.81 -36.13 -25.73
C MET A 8 -74.30 -36.40 -25.88
N ALA A 9 -73.50 -35.39 -26.23
CA ALA A 9 -72.05 -35.45 -26.15
C ALA A 9 -71.52 -34.15 -25.54
N ALA A 10 -71.29 -34.18 -24.24
CA ALA A 10 -70.35 -33.30 -23.57
C ALA A 10 -68.94 -33.88 -23.77
N VAL A 11 -67.91 -33.03 -23.89
CA VAL A 11 -66.64 -33.11 -23.14
C VAL A 11 -65.65 -32.03 -23.60
N CYS A 12 -65.28 -31.22 -22.60
CA CYS A 12 -64.02 -30.53 -22.31
C CYS A 12 -63.24 -29.81 -23.42
N ILE A 13 -63.38 -28.47 -23.40
CA ILE A 13 -62.36 -27.54 -23.88
C ILE A 13 -61.28 -27.43 -22.80
N CYS A 14 -60.11 -28.02 -23.04
CA CYS A 14 -58.93 -27.79 -22.21
C CYS A 14 -58.39 -26.37 -22.47
N PHE A 15 -58.67 -25.44 -21.57
CA PHE A 15 -57.94 -24.17 -21.52
C PHE A 15 -56.55 -24.44 -20.93
N TRP A 16 -55.54 -24.46 -21.80
CA TRP A 16 -54.15 -24.29 -21.39
C TRP A 16 -53.96 -22.86 -20.89
N ALA A 17 -54.06 -22.68 -19.57
CA ALA A 17 -53.58 -21.49 -18.90
C ALA A 17 -52.05 -21.55 -18.87
N CYS A 18 -51.38 -20.94 -19.84
CA CYS A 18 -49.98 -20.58 -19.71
C CYS A 18 -49.87 -19.49 -18.65
N SER A 19 -49.62 -19.91 -17.41
CA SER A 19 -49.08 -19.05 -16.35
C SER A 19 -47.67 -18.63 -16.77
N SER A 20 -47.52 -17.45 -17.36
CA SER A 20 -46.22 -16.78 -17.42
C SER A 20 -45.88 -16.33 -16.01
N GLN A 21 -45.22 -17.19 -15.24
CA GLN A 21 -44.47 -16.74 -14.08
C GLN A 21 -43.37 -15.83 -14.60
N ASP A 22 -43.50 -14.53 -14.33
CA ASP A 22 -42.38 -13.62 -14.46
C ASP A 22 -41.20 -14.23 -13.69
N PRO A 23 -40.00 -14.34 -14.28
CA PRO A 23 -38.84 -14.77 -13.53
C PRO A 23 -38.70 -13.83 -12.33
N ALA A 24 -38.64 -14.42 -11.14
CA ALA A 24 -38.39 -13.68 -9.91
C ALA A 24 -37.21 -12.70 -10.14
N PRO A 25 -37.25 -11.48 -9.59
CA PRO A 25 -36.12 -10.57 -9.70
C PRO A 25 -34.91 -11.33 -9.20
N THR A 26 -33.94 -11.58 -10.08
CA THR A 26 -32.65 -12.10 -9.67
C THR A 26 -32.09 -11.06 -8.71
N ASP A 27 -32.10 -11.37 -7.41
CA ASP A 27 -31.35 -10.64 -6.40
C ASP A 27 -29.93 -10.52 -6.93
N LYS A 28 -29.57 -9.35 -7.46
CA LYS A 28 -28.18 -9.03 -7.71
C LYS A 28 -27.54 -9.15 -6.35
N ALA A 29 -26.74 -10.21 -6.15
CA ALA A 29 -25.95 -10.37 -4.94
C ALA A 29 -25.31 -9.02 -4.65
N THR A 30 -25.72 -8.40 -3.55
CA THR A 30 -25.22 -7.09 -3.13
C THR A 30 -23.71 -7.24 -3.01
N GLU A 31 -22.97 -6.58 -3.90
CA GLU A 31 -21.51 -6.66 -3.94
C GLU A 31 -20.95 -6.27 -2.57
N ASP A 32 -19.98 -7.05 -2.07
CA ASP A 32 -19.34 -6.76 -0.80
C ASP A 32 -18.52 -5.46 -0.93
N PRO A 33 -18.87 -4.39 -0.18
CA PRO A 33 -18.19 -3.11 -0.27
C PRO A 33 -16.70 -3.17 0.13
N ILE A 34 -16.32 -4.17 0.94
CA ILE A 34 -14.92 -4.38 1.35
C ILE A 34 -14.07 -4.76 0.14
N THR A 35 -14.55 -5.64 -0.74
CA THR A 35 -13.80 -6.08 -1.93
C THR A 35 -14.09 -5.25 -3.18
N THR A 36 -15.13 -4.41 -3.13
CA THR A 36 -15.48 -3.44 -4.18
C THR A 36 -15.28 -2.01 -3.69
N PHE A 37 -16.34 -1.30 -3.31
CA PHE A 37 -16.29 0.07 -2.81
C PHE A 37 -17.39 0.32 -1.78
N PHE A 38 -17.07 1.07 -0.73
CA PHE A 38 -18.09 1.53 0.21
C PHE A 38 -19.01 2.58 -0.43
N PRO A 39 -20.27 2.70 0.06
CA PRO A 39 -21.09 3.85 -0.24
C PRO A 39 -20.33 5.15 0.10
N ASN A 40 -20.27 6.09 -0.84
CA ASN A 40 -19.57 7.36 -0.73
C ASN A 40 -18.03 7.25 -0.58
N GLU A 41 -17.43 6.10 -0.88
CA GLU A 41 -15.96 5.99 -0.94
C GLU A 41 -15.40 6.92 -2.02
N VAL A 42 -14.48 7.80 -1.63
CA VAL A 42 -13.81 8.71 -2.56
C VAL A 42 -12.89 7.89 -3.45
N ARG A 43 -13.00 8.05 -4.77
CA ARG A 43 -12.13 7.34 -5.71
C ARG A 43 -10.76 8.01 -5.79
N PRO A 44 -9.67 7.24 -5.93
CA PRO A 44 -8.33 7.80 -6.11
C PRO A 44 -8.27 8.63 -7.39
N ALA A 45 -7.37 9.62 -7.41
CA ALA A 45 -7.07 10.34 -8.64
C ALA A 45 -6.52 9.38 -9.71
N VAL A 46 -6.77 9.67 -10.98
CA VAL A 46 -6.24 8.86 -12.09
C VAL A 46 -4.71 8.98 -12.16
N SER A 47 -4.17 10.14 -11.77
CA SER A 47 -2.75 10.43 -11.78
C SER A 47 -2.40 11.47 -10.72
N SER A 48 -1.14 11.47 -10.30
CA SER A 48 -0.57 12.49 -9.41
C SER A 48 0.85 12.85 -9.88
N PRO A 49 1.26 14.13 -9.81
CA PRO A 49 2.57 14.55 -10.27
C PRO A 49 3.70 13.94 -9.44
N CYS A 50 4.82 13.65 -10.09
CA CYS A 50 6.01 13.21 -9.38
C CYS A 50 6.61 14.33 -8.53
N PHE A 51 7.00 13.99 -7.30
CA PHE A 51 7.87 14.82 -6.50
C PHE A 51 9.31 14.48 -6.86
N ALA A 52 10.12 15.48 -7.19
CA ALA A 52 11.47 15.26 -7.67
C ALA A 52 12.41 14.80 -6.54
N GLY A 53 13.41 13.98 -6.88
CA GLY A 53 14.54 13.70 -5.99
C GLY A 53 14.95 12.24 -5.88
N ALA A 54 14.12 11.32 -6.36
CA ALA A 54 14.34 9.88 -6.19
C ALA A 54 13.71 9.07 -7.34
N TYR A 55 14.06 7.78 -7.40
CA TYR A 55 13.32 6.79 -8.18
C TYR A 55 12.37 6.07 -7.23
N TYR A 56 11.05 6.15 -7.45
CA TYR A 56 10.11 5.46 -6.59
C TYR A 56 8.86 4.95 -7.31
N ARG A 57 8.39 3.78 -6.84
CA ARG A 57 7.06 3.24 -7.09
C ARG A 57 6.21 3.52 -5.86
N LYS A 58 5.16 4.33 -6.01
CA LYS A 58 4.21 4.69 -4.96
C LYS A 58 2.79 4.34 -5.37
N VAL A 59 2.08 3.63 -4.51
CA VAL A 59 0.60 3.59 -4.54
C VAL A 59 0.07 4.47 -3.43
N MET A 60 -0.94 5.26 -3.74
CA MET A 60 -1.54 6.20 -2.80
C MET A 60 -3.06 6.10 -2.88
N SER A 61 -3.73 5.97 -1.75
CA SER A 61 -5.19 5.92 -1.68
C SER A 61 -5.80 7.27 -2.08
N SER A 62 -7.13 7.30 -2.23
CA SER A 62 -7.86 8.56 -2.14
C SER A 62 -7.72 9.20 -0.76
N LYS A 63 -8.00 10.50 -0.68
CA LYS A 63 -8.31 11.16 0.58
C LYS A 63 -9.72 10.77 1.02
N ASP A 64 -9.81 9.93 2.04
CA ASP A 64 -11.06 9.42 2.60
C ASP A 64 -10.87 9.20 4.12
N VAL A 65 -11.87 8.67 4.81
CA VAL A 65 -11.88 8.40 6.26
C VAL A 65 -11.09 7.13 6.65
N TRP A 66 -9.94 6.92 6.00
CA TRP A 66 -9.04 5.82 6.29
C TRP A 66 -8.44 5.95 7.69
N LEU A 67 -8.22 4.81 8.34
CA LEU A 67 -7.65 4.70 9.69
C LEU A 67 -6.21 4.19 9.70
N GLY A 68 -5.65 3.88 8.54
CA GLY A 68 -4.31 3.32 8.43
C GLY A 68 -4.11 2.50 7.18
N ILE A 69 -2.95 1.88 7.10
CA ILE A 69 -2.52 0.98 6.03
C ILE A 69 -1.72 -0.18 6.62
N THR A 70 -1.87 -1.36 6.02
CA THR A 70 -1.07 -2.55 6.31
C THR A 70 -0.66 -3.23 5.02
N GLY A 71 0.45 -3.96 5.05
CA GLY A 71 0.87 -4.74 3.90
C GLY A 71 1.96 -5.72 4.24
N LYS A 72 2.01 -6.77 3.43
CA LYS A 72 2.93 -7.89 3.59
C LYS A 72 3.88 -7.89 2.40
N VAL A 73 5.18 -7.80 2.65
CA VAL A 73 6.20 -7.60 1.62
C VAL A 73 7.44 -8.46 1.85
N VAL A 74 7.95 -9.05 0.77
CA VAL A 74 9.30 -9.61 0.71
C VAL A 74 10.26 -8.49 0.33
N LEU A 75 11.29 -8.28 1.15
CA LEU A 75 12.23 -7.17 0.98
C LEU A 75 13.14 -7.37 -0.25
N PRO A 76 13.46 -6.31 -1.00
CA PRO A 76 14.22 -6.41 -2.23
C PRO A 76 15.70 -6.71 -2.00
N SER A 77 16.31 -7.28 -3.04
CA SER A 77 17.75 -7.28 -3.26
C SER A 77 18.23 -5.93 -3.80
N ILE A 78 19.47 -5.56 -3.50
CA ILE A 78 20.06 -4.27 -3.88
C ILE A 78 21.36 -4.51 -4.63
N THR A 79 21.52 -3.88 -5.79
CA THR A 79 22.80 -3.76 -6.50
C THR A 79 23.12 -2.29 -6.66
N PHE A 80 24.16 -1.80 -6.00
CA PHE A 80 24.54 -0.38 -6.04
C PHE A 80 25.37 -0.02 -7.27
N ASP A 81 25.21 1.21 -7.74
CA ASP A 81 26.11 1.83 -8.71
C ASP A 81 27.44 2.24 -8.03
N PRO A 82 28.58 1.64 -8.40
CA PRO A 82 29.88 1.99 -7.84
C PRO A 82 30.30 3.46 -8.09
N GLU A 83 29.74 4.13 -9.10
CA GLU A 83 30.00 5.53 -9.43
C GLU A 83 29.25 6.50 -8.50
N ARG A 84 28.28 6.00 -7.73
CA ARG A 84 27.43 6.78 -6.83
C ARG A 84 27.90 6.73 -5.38
N LYS A 85 29.20 6.55 -5.12
CA LYS A 85 29.77 6.62 -3.76
C LYS A 85 29.56 8.00 -3.15
N ASN A 86 29.26 8.04 -1.86
CA ASN A 86 29.09 9.27 -1.12
C ASN A 86 30.46 9.87 -0.76
N PRO A 87 30.84 11.06 -1.26
CA PRO A 87 32.14 11.66 -0.96
C PRO A 87 32.31 12.00 0.52
N ALA A 88 31.23 12.30 1.25
CA ALA A 88 31.27 12.57 2.68
C ALA A 88 31.32 11.29 3.53
N LYS A 89 30.91 10.14 2.97
CA LYS A 89 30.92 8.82 3.62
C LYS A 89 31.33 7.75 2.61
N PRO A 90 32.63 7.59 2.30
CA PRO A 90 33.10 6.79 1.15
C PRO A 90 32.71 5.30 1.15
N GLN A 91 32.28 4.76 2.30
CA GLN A 91 31.76 3.40 2.44
C GLN A 91 30.24 3.29 2.19
N GLN A 92 29.58 4.40 1.85
CA GLN A 92 28.14 4.47 1.58
C GLN A 92 27.90 4.99 0.16
N TYR A 93 26.75 4.66 -0.38
CA TYR A 93 26.26 5.20 -1.65
C TYR A 93 25.34 6.40 -1.42
N LEU A 94 25.28 7.29 -2.40
CA LEU A 94 24.31 8.39 -2.45
C LEU A 94 22.90 7.89 -2.74
N ASP A 95 22.77 6.70 -3.32
CA ASP A 95 21.50 6.02 -3.51
C ASP A 95 21.20 5.18 -2.25
N ASN A 96 19.97 5.26 -1.74
CA ASN A 96 19.55 4.60 -0.51
C ASN A 96 18.18 3.94 -0.69
N PRO A 97 18.13 2.61 -0.75
CA PRO A 97 16.87 1.90 -0.88
C PRO A 97 15.98 2.01 0.36
N SER A 98 14.68 2.14 0.15
CA SER A 98 13.68 2.13 1.21
C SER A 98 12.39 1.44 0.77
N VAL A 99 11.68 0.85 1.73
CA VAL A 99 10.37 0.24 1.58
C VAL A 99 9.52 0.75 2.74
N TYR A 100 8.58 1.64 2.48
CA TYR A 100 7.86 2.33 3.55
C TYR A 100 6.38 2.55 3.24
N MET A 101 5.65 2.88 4.29
CA MET A 101 4.26 3.30 4.28
C MET A 101 4.13 4.70 4.86
N GLY A 102 2.93 5.24 4.92
CA GLY A 102 2.66 6.52 5.54
C GLY A 102 1.43 7.13 4.93
N GLY A 103 1.33 8.45 4.98
CA GLY A 103 0.16 9.14 4.47
C GLY A 103 0.22 10.64 4.65
N ASN A 104 -0.90 11.27 4.37
CA ASN A 104 -1.15 12.68 4.63
C ASN A 104 -2.54 12.86 5.24
N MET A 105 -2.60 13.37 6.47
CA MET A 105 -3.87 13.72 7.14
C MET A 105 -3.68 15.02 7.91
N GLY A 106 -4.67 15.92 7.85
CA GLY A 106 -4.57 17.24 8.48
C GLY A 106 -3.39 18.09 7.98
N GLY A 107 -2.91 17.84 6.76
CA GLY A 107 -1.72 18.51 6.20
C GLY A 107 -0.39 18.02 6.78
N GLN A 108 -0.38 16.89 7.50
CA GLN A 108 0.83 16.30 8.06
C GLN A 108 1.25 15.04 7.31
N GLU A 109 2.40 15.11 6.64
CA GLU A 109 3.00 14.00 5.91
C GLU A 109 3.72 13.05 6.88
N THR A 110 3.60 11.74 6.63
CA THR A 110 4.40 10.71 7.27
C THR A 110 5.05 9.77 6.25
N ASP A 111 6.29 9.36 6.54
CA ASP A 111 7.02 8.30 5.84
C ASP A 111 7.61 7.36 6.91
N ILE A 112 7.15 6.11 6.94
CA ILE A 112 7.33 5.20 8.06
C ILE A 112 7.48 3.79 7.54
N GLY A 113 8.57 3.12 7.86
CA GLY A 113 8.81 1.75 7.40
C GLY A 113 10.27 1.39 7.50
N LEU A 114 10.84 0.84 6.45
CA LEU A 114 12.20 0.30 6.43
C LEU A 114 13.10 1.08 5.47
N THR A 115 14.29 1.47 5.95
CA THR A 115 15.32 2.15 5.16
C THR A 115 16.64 1.42 5.28
N TRP A 116 17.43 1.38 4.21
CA TRP A 116 18.77 0.76 4.23
C TRP A 116 19.72 1.57 5.11
N GLU A 117 20.27 0.96 6.16
CA GLU A 117 21.01 1.67 7.20
C GLU A 117 22.23 0.90 7.73
N VAL A 118 23.10 1.66 8.42
CA VAL A 118 24.24 1.11 9.17
C VAL A 118 23.75 0.24 10.31
N ILE A 119 24.56 -0.71 10.76
CA ILE A 119 24.25 -1.59 11.89
C ILE A 119 25.33 -1.47 12.97
N ARG A 120 25.03 -1.95 14.17
CA ARG A 120 26.05 -2.36 15.15
C ARG A 120 26.44 -3.81 14.89
N ASP A 121 27.74 -4.06 14.76
CA ASP A 121 28.30 -5.40 14.64
C ASP A 121 28.32 -6.16 15.99
N ALA A 122 28.76 -7.41 15.97
CA ALA A 122 28.82 -8.26 17.17
C ALA A 122 29.75 -7.71 18.27
N ASN A 123 30.66 -6.80 17.93
CA ASN A 123 31.56 -6.13 18.88
C ASN A 123 30.98 -4.78 19.37
N GLY A 124 29.78 -4.42 18.93
CA GLY A 124 29.09 -3.16 19.29
C GLY A 124 29.48 -1.96 18.44
N ASN A 125 30.36 -2.11 17.45
CA ASN A 125 30.83 -1.02 16.60
C ASN A 125 29.79 -0.70 15.52
N VAL A 126 29.58 0.58 15.24
CA VAL A 126 28.74 1.01 14.11
C VAL A 126 29.51 0.78 12.80
N THR A 127 28.90 0.07 11.86
CA THR A 127 29.49 -0.19 10.53
C THR A 127 29.64 1.10 9.73
N GLN A 128 30.70 1.18 8.91
CA GLN A 128 30.92 2.35 8.05
C GLN A 128 29.96 2.35 6.85
N ASP A 129 29.62 1.16 6.35
CA ASP A 129 28.65 0.88 5.31
C ASP A 129 27.27 0.49 5.89
N ARG A 130 26.24 0.63 5.06
CA ARG A 130 24.86 0.23 5.39
C ARG A 130 24.65 -1.23 5.03
N ARG A 131 23.99 -2.00 5.91
CA ARG A 131 23.95 -3.48 5.81
C ARG A 131 22.58 -4.10 6.07
N ALA A 132 21.60 -3.36 6.58
CA ALA A 132 20.27 -3.89 6.85
C ALA A 132 19.19 -2.85 6.63
N PHE A 133 17.99 -3.32 6.31
CA PHE A 133 16.77 -2.52 6.44
C PHE A 133 16.43 -2.33 7.90
N ARG A 134 16.32 -1.07 8.34
CA ARG A 134 15.98 -0.69 9.72
C ARG A 134 14.70 0.15 9.76
N PRO A 135 13.88 0.00 10.82
CA PRO A 135 12.71 0.82 10.99
C PRO A 135 13.09 2.29 11.10
N PHE A 136 12.35 3.13 10.41
CA PHE A 136 12.43 4.58 10.55
C PHE A 136 11.04 5.18 10.58
N LEU A 137 10.99 6.39 11.10
CA LEU A 137 9.80 7.21 11.16
C LEU A 137 10.18 8.65 10.85
N ARG A 138 9.50 9.21 9.86
CA ARG A 138 9.52 10.63 9.53
C ARG A 138 8.10 11.18 9.62
N ARG A 139 7.98 12.37 10.18
CA ARG A 139 6.75 13.16 10.21
C ARG A 139 7.08 14.63 10.01
N THR A 140 6.33 15.34 9.18
CA THR A 140 6.48 16.79 9.02
C THR A 140 5.95 17.55 10.23
N SER A 141 6.26 18.84 10.30
CA SER A 141 5.59 19.74 11.24
C SER A 141 4.09 19.85 10.93
N HIS A 142 3.33 20.40 11.88
CA HIS A 142 1.88 20.60 11.77
C HIS A 142 1.46 21.97 12.31
N PRO A 143 0.39 22.60 11.78
CA PRO A 143 -0.10 23.91 12.24
C PRO A 143 -0.44 24.02 13.73
N SER A 144 -0.61 22.91 14.44
CA SER A 144 -0.77 22.90 15.91
C SER A 144 0.51 23.24 16.70
N GLY A 145 1.63 23.51 16.02
CA GLY A 145 2.94 23.75 16.65
C GLY A 145 3.78 22.49 16.87
N GLN A 146 3.28 21.30 16.46
CA GLN A 146 4.08 20.08 16.52
C GLN A 146 5.24 20.15 15.49
N VAL A 147 6.47 20.04 15.96
CA VAL A 147 7.69 20.11 15.13
C VAL A 147 7.88 18.85 14.29
N ALA A 148 8.67 18.93 13.21
CA ALA A 148 9.05 17.77 12.42
C ALA A 148 9.89 16.78 13.24
N LEU A 149 9.82 15.49 12.89
CA LEU A 149 10.57 14.42 13.54
C LEU A 149 11.13 13.47 12.47
N TYR A 150 12.37 13.05 12.66
CA TYR A 150 12.96 11.91 11.99
C TYR A 150 13.67 11.04 13.03
N GLU A 151 13.39 9.75 13.05
CA GLU A 151 14.11 8.79 13.87
C GLU A 151 14.32 7.46 13.15
N ASN A 152 15.34 6.74 13.59
CA ASN A 152 15.51 5.33 13.29
C ASN A 152 15.29 4.53 14.58
N ALA A 153 14.80 3.29 14.48
CA ALA A 153 14.85 2.35 15.59
C ALA A 153 16.29 2.16 16.09
N PRO A 154 16.50 1.73 17.34
CA PRO A 154 17.84 1.40 17.84
C PRO A 154 18.62 0.49 16.89
N ALA A 155 19.94 0.69 16.82
CA ALA A 155 20.81 -0.18 16.05
C ALA A 155 21.06 -1.48 16.83
N GLU A 156 20.07 -2.37 16.82
CA GLU A 156 20.06 -3.64 17.52
C GLU A 156 19.66 -4.78 16.58
N ALA A 157 20.22 -5.98 16.77
CA ALA A 157 20.02 -7.12 15.88
C ALA A 157 18.54 -7.51 15.69
N GLY A 158 17.71 -7.31 16.72
CA GLY A 158 16.27 -7.54 16.65
C GLY A 158 15.51 -6.61 15.69
N TYR A 159 16.14 -5.54 15.20
CA TYR A 159 15.54 -4.55 14.30
C TYR A 159 16.25 -4.46 12.94
N TYR A 160 17.02 -5.49 12.57
CA TYR A 160 17.68 -5.59 11.27
C TYR A 160 16.95 -6.58 10.38
N TRP A 161 16.40 -6.10 9.28
CA TRP A 161 15.83 -6.94 8.24
C TRP A 161 16.72 -6.99 6.99
N TYR A 162 16.71 -8.13 6.31
CA TYR A 162 17.60 -8.40 5.19
C TYR A 162 16.82 -8.67 3.89
N PRO A 163 17.44 -8.46 2.71
CA PRO A 163 16.87 -8.87 1.44
C PRO A 163 16.32 -10.30 1.45
N GLY A 164 15.15 -10.51 0.87
CA GLY A 164 14.46 -11.79 0.82
C GLY A 164 13.65 -12.14 2.07
N GLU A 165 13.82 -11.42 3.18
CA GLU A 165 12.95 -11.61 4.35
C GLU A 165 11.55 -11.05 4.08
N GLU A 166 10.55 -11.76 4.60
CA GLU A 166 9.15 -11.34 4.55
C GLU A 166 8.79 -10.58 5.83
N VAL A 167 8.14 -9.42 5.66
CA VAL A 167 7.68 -8.56 6.74
C VAL A 167 6.23 -8.12 6.52
N THR A 168 5.47 -8.04 7.61
CA THR A 168 4.20 -7.31 7.68
C THR A 168 4.48 -5.96 8.31
N MET A 169 4.08 -4.88 7.64
CA MET A 169 4.15 -3.52 8.13
C MET A 169 2.75 -2.93 8.26
N SER A 170 2.51 -2.18 9.33
CA SER A 170 1.24 -1.50 9.58
C SER A 170 1.47 -0.13 10.20
N VAL A 171 0.71 0.87 9.73
CA VAL A 171 0.60 2.21 10.30
C VAL A 171 -0.87 2.47 10.56
N GLN A 172 -1.26 2.63 11.83
CA GLN A 172 -2.66 2.74 12.24
C GLN A 172 -2.91 3.91 13.17
N ILE A 173 -4.03 4.60 13.00
CA ILE A 173 -4.56 5.57 13.97
C ILE A 173 -5.09 4.78 15.17
N ILE A 174 -4.48 5.00 16.34
CA ILE A 174 -4.86 4.34 17.61
C ILE A 174 -5.51 5.30 18.60
N GLY A 175 -5.62 6.58 18.23
CA GLY A 175 -6.25 7.62 19.02
C GLY A 175 -6.09 8.97 18.33
N ALA A 176 -6.77 10.00 18.86
CA ALA A 176 -6.64 11.36 18.34
C ALA A 176 -5.18 11.83 18.39
N GLY A 177 -4.66 12.27 17.24
CA GLY A 177 -3.29 12.71 17.10
C GLY A 177 -2.23 11.63 17.37
N LYS A 178 -2.57 10.33 17.24
CA LYS A 178 -1.68 9.23 17.62
C LYS A 178 -1.70 8.08 16.62
N LEU A 179 -0.50 7.70 16.17
CA LEU A 179 -0.27 6.57 15.27
C LEU A 179 0.49 5.45 15.98
N LYS A 180 0.29 4.23 15.52
CA LYS A 180 1.09 3.04 15.85
C LYS A 180 1.73 2.50 14.58
N LEU A 181 3.04 2.33 14.63
CA LEU A 181 3.83 1.54 13.69
C LEU A 181 4.01 0.13 14.26
N THR A 182 3.76 -0.89 13.44
CA THR A 182 4.17 -2.27 13.70
C THR A 182 4.91 -2.81 12.48
N ILE A 183 6.07 -3.44 12.70
CA ILE A 183 6.85 -4.18 11.70
C ILE A 183 7.18 -5.53 12.30
N GLU A 184 6.76 -6.62 11.66
CA GLU A 184 7.01 -7.97 12.16
C GLU A 184 7.30 -8.96 11.03
N GLY A 185 8.14 -9.94 11.29
CA GLY A 185 8.56 -10.91 10.28
C GLY A 185 9.95 -11.47 10.57
N ALA A 186 10.28 -12.63 9.99
CA ALA A 186 11.56 -13.32 10.19
C ALA A 186 11.94 -13.50 11.69
N GLY A 187 10.94 -13.74 12.56
CA GLY A 187 11.15 -13.90 14.01
C GLY A 187 11.46 -12.59 14.77
N LYS A 188 11.34 -11.44 14.12
CA LYS A 188 11.63 -10.11 14.65
C LYS A 188 10.35 -9.28 14.74
N LYS A 189 10.33 -8.30 15.65
CA LYS A 189 9.23 -7.36 15.80
C LYS A 189 9.72 -6.01 16.31
N TYR A 190 9.22 -4.94 15.69
CA TYR A 190 9.37 -3.57 16.14
C TYR A 190 7.98 -2.92 16.21
N GLU A 191 7.69 -2.27 17.33
CA GLU A 191 6.46 -1.50 17.51
C GLU A 191 6.79 -0.15 18.12
N LYS A 192 6.08 0.88 17.63
CA LYS A 192 6.19 2.22 18.20
C LYS A 192 4.90 2.98 18.07
N GLU A 193 4.43 3.51 19.19
CA GLU A 193 3.40 4.55 19.21
C GLU A 193 4.07 5.92 19.18
N PHE A 194 3.46 6.86 18.46
CA PHE A 194 3.99 8.21 18.34
C PHE A 194 2.88 9.22 18.07
N ALA A 195 3.11 10.45 18.49
CA ALA A 195 2.20 11.55 18.21
C ALA A 195 2.22 11.88 16.72
N ALA A 196 1.09 12.24 16.13
CA ALA A 196 0.96 12.80 14.80
C ALA A 196 -0.32 13.64 14.76
N ALA A 197 -0.19 14.92 15.10
CA ALA A 197 -1.32 15.80 15.42
C ALA A 197 -2.39 15.90 14.33
N GLY A 198 -1.99 15.76 13.05
CA GLY A 198 -2.93 15.79 11.92
C GLY A 198 -3.81 14.54 11.79
N TYR A 199 -3.44 13.43 12.44
CA TYR A 199 -4.09 12.13 12.26
C TYR A 199 -5.21 11.90 13.28
N ASN A 200 -6.45 11.93 12.80
CA ASN A 200 -7.64 11.78 13.65
C ASN A 200 -8.67 10.90 12.95
N GLN A 201 -9.32 10.03 13.73
CA GLN A 201 -10.44 9.23 13.23
C GLN A 201 -11.54 10.14 12.65
N GLY A 202 -12.09 9.75 11.49
CA GLY A 202 -13.14 10.51 10.80
C GLY A 202 -12.64 11.71 9.99
N SER A 203 -11.35 12.07 10.09
CA SER A 203 -10.76 13.07 9.19
C SER A 203 -10.42 12.47 7.83
N LEU A 204 -10.45 13.30 6.80
CA LEU A 204 -10.01 12.91 5.46
C LEU A 204 -8.48 12.88 5.41
N GLY A 205 -7.92 11.76 4.97
CA GLY A 205 -6.50 11.59 4.73
C GLY A 205 -6.25 10.51 3.68
N ASP A 206 -5.05 10.50 3.14
CA ASP A 206 -4.57 9.43 2.26
C ASP A 206 -3.49 8.61 2.96
N PHE A 207 -3.36 7.36 2.53
CA PHE A 207 -2.26 6.49 2.91
C PHE A 207 -1.56 5.97 1.66
N LYS A 208 -0.26 5.68 1.81
CA LYS A 208 0.60 5.26 0.71
C LYS A 208 1.53 4.15 1.16
N ARG A 209 1.97 3.35 0.20
CA ARG A 209 3.20 2.54 0.30
C ARG A 209 4.13 2.85 -0.85
N VAL A 210 5.42 2.73 -0.59
CA VAL A 210 6.49 3.16 -1.49
C VAL A 210 7.66 2.18 -1.45
N ASN A 211 8.17 1.87 -2.63
CA ASN A 211 9.52 1.32 -2.82
C ASN A 211 10.35 2.39 -3.52
N ALA A 212 11.50 2.75 -2.98
CA ALA A 212 12.31 3.83 -3.51
C ALA A 212 13.81 3.48 -3.56
N ILE A 213 14.50 4.15 -4.48
CA ILE A 213 15.91 4.48 -4.44
C ILE A 213 15.95 5.97 -4.09
N ASP A 214 15.97 6.28 -2.79
CA ASP A 214 16.11 7.66 -2.32
C ASP A 214 17.52 8.15 -2.62
N GLN A 215 17.68 9.42 -2.98
CA GLN A 215 19.00 9.99 -3.25
C GLN A 215 19.34 11.00 -2.16
N VAL A 216 20.40 10.71 -1.41
CA VAL A 216 20.87 11.49 -0.28
C VAL A 216 21.04 12.95 -0.69
N ALA A 217 20.39 13.87 0.04
CA ALA A 217 20.42 15.32 -0.19
C ALA A 217 19.89 15.80 -1.56
N ASN A 218 19.03 15.01 -2.21
CA ASN A 218 18.46 15.31 -3.52
C ASN A 218 16.95 15.61 -3.51
N GLU A 219 16.31 15.71 -2.35
CA GLU A 219 14.88 16.03 -2.22
C GLU A 219 14.53 17.33 -2.98
N GLY A 220 13.50 17.29 -3.83
CA GLY A 220 13.05 18.44 -4.63
C GLY A 220 13.90 18.77 -5.87
N LYS A 221 15.01 18.04 -6.11
CA LYS A 221 15.86 18.21 -7.29
C LYS A 221 15.60 17.10 -8.32
N PRO A 222 15.96 17.26 -9.60
CA PRO A 222 15.89 16.17 -10.56
C PRO A 222 16.60 14.91 -10.03
N ALA A 223 15.99 13.75 -10.27
CA ALA A 223 16.64 12.48 -9.95
C ALA A 223 17.97 12.39 -10.71
N GLN A 224 19.04 12.02 -10.00
CA GLN A 224 20.37 11.88 -10.57
C GLN A 224 20.48 10.52 -11.26
N ALA A 225 21.17 10.46 -12.40
CA ALA A 225 21.38 9.20 -13.11
C ALA A 225 22.14 8.19 -12.21
N THR A 226 21.76 6.92 -12.30
CA THR A 226 22.39 5.83 -11.53
C THR A 226 22.16 4.49 -12.21
N LYS A 227 23.10 3.56 -12.03
CA LYS A 227 22.95 2.14 -12.39
C LYS A 227 22.42 1.28 -11.23
N THR A 228 22.06 1.89 -10.10
CA THR A 228 21.54 1.18 -8.93
C THR A 228 20.24 0.45 -9.27
N LYS A 229 20.13 -0.79 -8.80
CA LYS A 229 18.95 -1.64 -8.95
C LYS A 229 18.41 -2.06 -7.59
N VAL A 230 17.10 -2.03 -7.44
CA VAL A 230 16.35 -2.55 -6.30
C VAL A 230 15.30 -3.50 -6.86
N GLU A 231 15.54 -4.80 -6.70
CA GLU A 231 14.82 -5.85 -7.44
C GLU A 231 14.24 -6.89 -6.49
N ASN A 232 13.19 -7.57 -6.96
CA ASN A 232 12.50 -8.64 -6.25
C ASN A 232 11.81 -8.21 -4.94
N ALA A 233 11.35 -6.95 -4.86
CA ALA A 233 10.37 -6.60 -3.83
C ALA A 233 9.02 -7.21 -4.21
N ILE A 234 8.41 -7.99 -3.32
CA ILE A 234 7.11 -8.64 -3.59
C ILE A 234 6.13 -8.24 -2.51
N TRP A 235 5.21 -7.33 -2.83
CA TRP A 235 4.03 -7.10 -2.01
C TRP A 235 3.06 -8.26 -2.24
N LYS A 236 2.83 -9.07 -1.21
CA LYS A 236 1.83 -10.14 -1.24
C LYS A 236 0.42 -9.60 -1.05
N SER A 237 0.28 -8.53 -0.27
CA SER A 237 -0.98 -7.83 -0.08
C SER A 237 -0.75 -6.41 0.42
N THR A 238 -1.75 -5.55 0.23
CA THR A 238 -1.84 -4.22 0.82
C THR A 238 -3.30 -3.91 1.09
N SER A 239 -3.60 -3.47 2.31
CA SER A 239 -4.94 -3.13 2.75
C SER A 239 -4.93 -1.79 3.49
N LEU A 240 -6.04 -1.08 3.41
CA LEU A 240 -6.35 0.10 4.21
C LEU A 240 -7.21 -0.31 5.40
N TYR A 241 -7.16 0.44 6.50
CA TYR A 241 -8.10 0.27 7.60
C TYR A 241 -9.27 1.25 7.45
N ARG A 242 -10.51 0.79 7.64
CA ARG A 242 -11.71 1.65 7.66
C ARG A 242 -12.65 1.23 8.76
N LEU A 243 -13.35 2.19 9.38
CA LEU A 243 -14.49 1.88 10.24
C LEU A 243 -15.71 1.56 9.36
N TRP A 244 -16.27 0.37 9.51
CA TRP A 244 -17.49 -0.09 8.85
C TRP A 244 -18.34 -0.87 9.85
N GLU A 245 -19.62 -0.52 9.98
CA GLU A 245 -20.55 -1.18 10.93
C GLU A 245 -19.98 -1.30 12.35
N SER A 246 -19.38 -0.21 12.85
CA SER A 246 -18.75 -0.12 14.17
C SER A 246 -17.54 -1.06 14.38
N LYS A 247 -16.98 -1.62 13.31
CA LYS A 247 -15.78 -2.46 13.33
C LYS A 247 -14.70 -1.88 12.42
N ILE A 248 -13.45 -2.02 12.82
CA ILE A 248 -12.33 -1.73 11.92
C ILE A 248 -12.15 -2.94 11.01
N VAL A 249 -12.25 -2.73 9.70
CA VAL A 249 -12.06 -3.76 8.67
C VAL A 249 -10.81 -3.48 7.84
N GLU A 250 -10.18 -4.54 7.36
CA GLU A 250 -9.12 -4.45 6.34
C GLU A 250 -9.73 -4.43 4.94
N VAL A 251 -9.36 -3.41 4.18
CA VAL A 251 -9.94 -3.08 2.89
C VAL A 251 -8.84 -3.22 1.83
N PRO A 252 -8.89 -4.21 0.93
CA PRO A 252 -7.86 -4.39 -0.07
C PRO A 252 -7.62 -3.12 -0.90
N MET A 253 -6.36 -2.69 -0.96
CA MET A 253 -5.89 -1.58 -1.79
C MET A 253 -5.68 -2.08 -3.22
N HIS A 254 -6.75 -2.62 -3.81
CA HIS A 254 -6.73 -3.20 -5.15
C HIS A 254 -6.50 -2.14 -6.23
N SER A 255 -6.27 -2.57 -7.48
CA SER A 255 -5.95 -1.68 -8.63
C SER A 255 -6.87 -0.48 -8.85
N LYS A 256 -8.14 -0.53 -8.41
CA LYS A 256 -9.09 0.60 -8.52
C LYS A 256 -9.10 1.55 -7.30
N ARG A 257 -8.32 1.27 -6.25
CA ARG A 257 -8.29 1.98 -4.94
C ARG A 257 -7.01 2.78 -4.69
N PHE A 258 -6.12 2.85 -5.67
CA PHE A 258 -4.93 3.68 -5.58
C PHE A 258 -4.62 4.43 -6.87
N THR A 259 -3.89 5.53 -6.70
CA THR A 259 -3.19 6.22 -7.78
C THR A 259 -1.82 5.55 -7.98
N ASP A 260 -1.50 5.14 -9.21
CA ASP A 260 -0.18 4.60 -9.56
C ASP A 260 0.79 5.74 -9.85
N MET A 261 1.92 5.78 -9.14
CA MET A 261 3.01 6.71 -9.39
C MET A 261 4.32 5.95 -9.58
N ARG A 262 4.98 6.20 -10.71
CA ARG A 262 6.27 5.61 -11.09
C ARG A 262 7.20 6.74 -11.52
N CYS A 263 7.98 7.22 -10.56
CA CYS A 263 8.72 8.46 -10.69
C CYS A 263 10.22 8.19 -10.73
N PRO A 264 11.01 8.89 -11.55
CA PRO A 264 10.63 10.05 -12.35
C PRO A 264 9.94 9.70 -13.68
N ASN A 265 10.07 8.46 -14.15
CA ASN A 265 9.46 7.97 -15.38
C ASN A 265 9.14 6.46 -15.27
N VAL A 266 8.09 6.00 -15.95
CA VAL A 266 7.67 4.59 -15.96
C VAL A 266 8.73 3.62 -16.49
N SER A 267 9.66 4.07 -17.35
CA SER A 267 10.72 3.23 -17.95
C SER A 267 11.71 2.66 -16.93
N TYR A 268 11.80 3.25 -15.73
CA TYR A 268 12.69 2.77 -14.65
C TYR A 268 12.06 1.63 -13.83
N PHE A 269 10.83 1.21 -14.14
CA PHE A 269 10.04 0.31 -13.31
C PHE A 269 9.51 -0.88 -14.09
N LYS A 270 9.75 -2.08 -13.56
CA LYS A 270 9.09 -3.31 -13.99
C LYS A 270 8.15 -3.79 -12.89
N ILE A 271 6.85 -3.60 -13.13
CA ILE A 271 5.77 -4.00 -12.23
C ILE A 271 5.07 -5.23 -12.78
N ILE A 272 4.99 -6.30 -11.99
CA ILE A 272 4.40 -7.58 -12.38
C ILE A 272 3.33 -7.92 -11.36
N ALA A 273 2.10 -8.16 -11.82
CA ALA A 273 1.01 -8.61 -10.97
C ALA A 273 -0.07 -9.30 -11.81
N SER A 274 -0.45 -10.51 -11.41
CA SER A 274 -1.62 -11.25 -11.87
C SER A 274 -2.91 -10.54 -11.47
N GLU A 275 -4.04 -10.96 -12.04
CA GLU A 275 -5.34 -10.41 -11.66
C GLU A 275 -5.68 -10.64 -10.20
N ASP A 276 -5.33 -11.80 -9.64
CA ASP A 276 -5.61 -12.14 -8.25
C ASP A 276 -4.71 -11.35 -7.28
N GLU A 277 -3.44 -11.16 -7.60
CA GLU A 277 -2.56 -10.27 -6.82
C GLU A 277 -3.10 -8.84 -6.81
N ARG A 278 -3.57 -8.33 -7.95
CA ARG A 278 -4.15 -6.98 -8.06
C ARG A 278 -5.42 -6.80 -7.24
N LYS A 279 -6.18 -7.86 -6.94
CA LYS A 279 -7.38 -7.82 -6.07
C LYS A 279 -7.01 -7.63 -4.61
N VAL A 280 -5.82 -8.04 -4.18
CA VAL A 280 -5.34 -7.91 -2.80
C VAL A 280 -4.28 -6.83 -2.62
N GLY A 281 -4.03 -6.01 -3.64
CA GLY A 281 -3.00 -4.97 -3.62
C GLY A 281 -1.56 -5.50 -3.74
N GLY A 282 -1.41 -6.76 -4.17
CA GLY A 282 -0.14 -7.43 -4.41
C GLY A 282 0.48 -7.09 -5.77
N GLU A 283 1.80 -7.07 -5.81
CA GLU A 283 2.63 -6.89 -7.00
C GLU A 283 4.11 -7.19 -6.69
N ALA A 284 4.86 -7.61 -7.70
CA ALA A 284 6.32 -7.58 -7.69
C ALA A 284 6.83 -6.28 -8.32
N ILE A 285 7.80 -5.65 -7.67
CA ILE A 285 8.38 -4.35 -8.03
C ILE A 285 9.87 -4.53 -8.27
N ASN A 286 10.33 -4.05 -9.41
CA ASN A 286 11.75 -3.88 -9.70
C ASN A 286 11.99 -2.46 -10.19
N ILE A 287 13.05 -1.84 -9.66
CA ILE A 287 13.48 -0.48 -9.96
C ILE A 287 14.92 -0.57 -10.50
N ASN A 288 15.15 -0.05 -11.70
CA ASN A 288 16.49 0.06 -12.28
C ASN A 288 16.71 1.51 -12.68
N GLY A 289 17.66 2.20 -12.05
CA GLY A 289 17.98 3.60 -12.36
C GLY A 289 18.47 3.83 -13.79
N ALA A 290 18.91 2.78 -14.48
CA ALA A 290 19.31 2.83 -15.90
C ALA A 290 18.17 2.50 -16.87
N GLY A 291 16.98 2.13 -16.38
CA GLY A 291 15.82 1.73 -17.19
C GLY A 291 15.73 0.22 -17.46
N TYR A 292 14.55 -0.24 -17.85
CA TYR A 292 14.28 -1.61 -18.35
C TYR A 292 14.05 -1.64 -19.85
#